data_AF-T1HEZ0-F1
#
_entry.id   AF-T1HEZ0-F1
#
_cell.length_a   1.000
_cell.length_b   1.000
_cell.length_c   1.000
_cell.angle_alpha   90.00
_cell.angle_beta   90.00
_cell.angle_gamma   90.00
#
_symmetry.space_group_name_H-M   'P 1'
#
loop_
_entity.id
_entity.type
_entity.pdbx_description
1 polymer ?
#
loop_
_entity_poly.entity_id
_entity_poly.type
_entity_poly.pdbx_seq_one_letter_code
_entity_poly.pdbx_strand_id
1 'polypeptide(L)'
;IIEFQERKGETTGLSFASFNYINSIVGSGVIGIAFALHQAGFVTGLFLLGFVALVTDYSLILMVRSAHISGSFSYQGLMEAAFGRPGFYLLTFLQFVYPFIAMVSYNVVVGDTVTKVLIRVFGLTPGSLFARRDYVVSMATIFVTIPLCLLKDMAKLARASFMSLIFIIFILSTIFTRFISLAPLIGSTENSWKVYNWGVVPAIGIMAFAFMCHHNVFLLYASIEDADQEKWDRVTHYSVFTSFIIACLFGITGYATFTGYSQGDLLENYCWDDDLMNAARIAFSLTILLTFPIECLVTRSVISQAYRPVSHFFSTIIIVGATFLISISTDCLGVVLELNGVISAVPLAFILPAASYIKLEEGSILSKRKLPAFGVALFGSVVAVLGLATIVTTFSTVDRCSHGHIMPYCYQLANHT
;
A
#
# COMPACT_ATOMS: atom_id res chain seq x y z
N ILE A 1 -6.33 26.11 -5.11
CA ILE A 1 -7.70 26.47 -5.52
C ILE A 1 -7.70 26.66 -7.04
N ILE A 2 -7.84 25.55 -7.77
CA ILE A 2 -8.51 25.49 -9.07
C ILE A 2 -9.45 24.32 -8.86
N GLU A 3 -10.69 24.65 -8.54
CA GLU A 3 -11.87 23.86 -8.91
C GLU A 3 -11.74 22.33 -8.79
N PHE A 4 -11.65 21.86 -7.53
CA PHE A 4 -12.69 20.95 -7.06
C PHE A 4 -13.95 21.80 -6.82
N GLN A 5 -14.43 22.42 -7.90
CA GLN A 5 -15.64 23.22 -7.93
C GLN A 5 -16.72 22.28 -7.43
N GLU A 6 -17.38 22.68 -6.34
CA GLU A 6 -18.72 22.32 -5.92
C GLU A 6 -19.48 21.33 -6.82
N ARG A 7 -18.97 20.13 -7.01
CA ARG A 7 -19.82 19.00 -6.73
C ARG A 7 -19.81 18.97 -5.22
N LYS A 8 -20.91 19.44 -4.62
CA LYS A 8 -21.60 18.54 -3.71
C LYS A 8 -21.67 17.21 -4.46
N GLY A 9 -20.60 16.41 -4.37
CA GLY A 9 -20.68 15.01 -4.72
C GLY A 9 -21.84 14.50 -3.90
N GLU A 10 -22.64 13.62 -4.47
CA GLU A 10 -23.68 12.94 -3.71
C GLU A 10 -23.06 12.50 -2.40
N THR A 11 -23.48 13.14 -1.30
CA THR A 11 -22.99 12.78 0.02
C THR A 11 -23.49 11.38 0.28
N THR A 12 -22.62 10.56 0.86
CA THR A 12 -22.88 9.14 0.99
C THR A 12 -23.14 8.81 2.45
N GLY A 13 -24.02 7.83 2.68
CA GLY A 13 -24.25 7.31 4.02
C GLY A 13 -22.99 6.67 4.61
N LEU A 14 -22.94 6.57 5.94
CA LEU A 14 -21.78 6.06 6.69
C LEU A 14 -21.27 4.71 6.19
N SER A 15 -22.18 3.79 5.82
CA SER A 15 -21.81 2.47 5.31
C SER A 15 -21.04 2.54 3.99
N PHE A 16 -21.44 3.43 3.08
CA PHE A 16 -20.79 3.58 1.79
C PHE A 16 -19.47 4.34 1.92
N ALA A 17 -19.39 5.34 2.79
CA ALA A 17 -18.14 5.99 3.14
C ALA A 17 -17.14 4.99 3.75
N SER A 18 -17.60 4.13 4.67
CA SER A 18 -16.76 3.07 5.27
C SER A 18 -16.28 2.07 4.23
N PHE A 19 -17.16 1.69 3.29
CA PHE A 19 -16.82 0.79 2.17
C PHE A 19 -15.74 1.37 1.26
N ASN A 20 -15.91 2.62 0.83
CA ASN A 20 -14.89 3.30 0.01
C ASN A 20 -13.57 3.41 0.76
N TYR A 21 -13.64 3.63 2.08
CA TYR A 21 -12.44 3.75 2.88
C TYR A 21 -11.72 2.42 3.06
N ILE A 22 -12.46 1.31 3.26
CA ILE A 22 -11.92 -0.05 3.24
C ILE A 22 -11.20 -0.31 1.92
N ASN A 23 -11.81 0.03 0.78
CA ASN A 23 -11.17 -0.13 -0.53
C ASN A 23 -9.90 0.73 -0.69
N SER A 24 -9.83 1.88 -0.02
CA SER A 24 -8.62 2.71 -0.02
C SER A 24 -7.51 2.14 0.86
N ILE A 25 -7.83 1.36 1.90
CA ILE A 25 -6.84 0.72 2.79
C ILE A 25 -6.41 -0.63 2.21
N VAL A 26 -7.37 -1.45 1.79
CA VAL A 26 -7.15 -2.78 1.20
C VAL A 26 -6.72 -2.62 -0.26
N GLY A 27 -5.51 -2.10 -0.45
CA GLY A 27 -4.83 -1.97 -1.73
C GLY A 27 -3.84 -3.10 -1.99
N SER A 28 -2.82 -2.85 -2.81
CA SER A 28 -1.77 -3.84 -3.09
C SER A 28 -0.91 -4.21 -1.88
N GLY A 29 -0.87 -3.35 -0.85
CA GLY A 29 -0.02 -3.56 0.33
C GLY A 29 -0.37 -4.80 1.16
N VAL A 30 -1.61 -5.30 1.09
CA VAL A 30 -2.02 -6.50 1.85
C VAL A 30 -1.31 -7.78 1.39
N ILE A 31 -0.82 -7.81 0.15
CA ILE A 31 -0.05 -8.94 -0.41
C ILE A 31 1.31 -9.09 0.28
N GLY A 32 1.88 -7.99 0.79
CA GLY A 32 3.15 -8.00 1.52
C GLY A 32 3.03 -8.45 2.99
N ILE A 33 1.81 -8.66 3.52
CA ILE A 33 1.64 -8.92 4.96
C ILE A 33 2.21 -10.28 5.37
N ALA A 34 2.07 -11.33 4.54
CA ALA A 34 2.68 -12.62 4.83
C ALA A 34 4.22 -12.53 4.96
N PHE A 35 4.84 -11.72 4.10
CA PHE A 35 6.26 -11.42 4.18
C PHE A 35 6.61 -10.60 5.43
N ALA A 36 5.79 -9.62 5.81
CA ALA A 36 5.99 -8.87 7.05
C ALA A 36 5.92 -9.77 8.30
N LEU A 37 5.02 -10.76 8.32
CA LEU A 37 4.98 -11.78 9.39
C LEU A 37 6.24 -12.64 9.40
N HIS A 38 6.76 -13.01 8.23
CA HIS A 38 8.04 -13.73 8.13
C HIS A 38 9.21 -12.90 8.69
N GLN A 39 9.31 -11.63 8.31
CA GLN A 39 10.38 -10.72 8.71
C GLN A 39 10.41 -10.46 10.23
N ALA A 40 9.26 -10.26 10.86
CA ALA A 40 9.17 -10.03 12.30
C ALA A 40 9.15 -11.32 13.14
N GLY A 41 8.86 -12.47 12.54
CA GLY A 41 8.43 -13.69 13.23
C GLY A 41 6.91 -13.69 13.40
N PHE A 42 6.28 -14.86 13.33
CA PHE A 42 4.82 -14.99 13.20
C PHE A 42 4.05 -14.31 14.34
N VAL A 43 4.41 -14.60 15.60
CA VAL A 43 3.71 -14.07 16.77
C VAL A 43 3.95 -12.57 16.92
N THR A 44 5.21 -12.13 16.84
CA THR A 44 5.56 -10.70 16.91
C THR A 44 4.93 -9.94 15.76
N GLY A 45 4.94 -10.49 14.55
CA GLY A 45 4.33 -9.91 13.36
C GLY A 45 2.82 -9.72 13.50
N LEU A 46 2.09 -10.69 14.04
CA LEU A 46 0.64 -10.53 14.28
C LEU A 46 0.35 -9.48 15.34
N PHE A 47 1.14 -9.44 16.41
CA PHE A 47 1.05 -8.39 17.42
C PHE A 47 1.31 -7.00 16.80
N LEU A 48 2.38 -6.88 15.99
CA LEU A 48 2.74 -5.64 15.31
C LEU A 48 1.67 -5.22 14.31
N LEU A 49 1.04 -6.15 13.59
CA LEU A 49 -0.05 -5.85 12.66
C LEU A 49 -1.23 -5.22 13.39
N GLY A 50 -1.62 -5.77 14.54
CA GLY A 50 -2.65 -5.20 15.39
C GLY A 50 -2.25 -3.83 15.96
N PHE A 51 -1.00 -3.70 16.40
CA PHE A 51 -0.48 -2.44 16.92
C PHE A 51 -0.44 -1.34 15.85
N VAL A 52 0.03 -1.63 14.63
CA VAL A 52 0.04 -0.69 13.50
C VAL A 52 -1.38 -0.29 13.09
N ALA A 53 -2.32 -1.22 13.09
CA ALA A 53 -3.73 -0.90 12.84
C ALA A 53 -4.29 0.06 13.91
N LEU A 54 -4.01 -0.18 15.20
CA LEU A 54 -4.43 0.70 16.30
C LEU A 54 -3.81 2.10 16.20
N VAL A 55 -2.51 2.19 15.90
CA VAL A 55 -1.82 3.48 15.72
C VAL A 55 -2.37 4.22 14.50
N THR A 56 -2.65 3.50 13.41
CA THR A 56 -3.28 4.03 12.19
C THR A 56 -4.64 4.63 12.51
N ASP A 57 -5.53 3.85 13.13
CA ASP A 57 -6.87 4.28 13.54
C ASP A 57 -6.82 5.58 14.36
N TYR A 58 -5.99 5.61 15.40
CA TYR A 58 -5.85 6.78 16.25
C TYR A 58 -5.29 7.99 15.49
N SER A 59 -4.29 7.79 14.62
CA SER A 59 -3.70 8.87 13.83
C SER A 59 -4.67 9.52 12.84
N LEU A 60 -5.60 8.73 12.28
CA LEU A 60 -6.66 9.22 11.38
C LEU A 60 -7.67 10.09 12.13
N ILE A 61 -8.03 9.70 13.36
CA ILE A 61 -8.87 10.49 14.26
C ILE A 61 -8.18 11.82 14.59
N LEU A 62 -6.87 11.79 14.88
CA LEU A 62 -6.09 13.00 15.15
C LEU A 62 -6.06 13.97 13.96
N MET A 63 -6.00 13.48 12.72
CA MET A 63 -6.02 14.36 11.55
C MET A 63 -7.29 15.20 11.46
N VAL A 64 -8.46 14.56 11.56
CA VAL A 64 -9.75 15.26 11.47
C VAL A 64 -9.99 16.14 12.69
N ARG A 65 -9.59 15.70 13.88
CA ARG A 65 -9.67 16.53 15.09
C ARG A 65 -8.81 17.78 14.95
N SER A 66 -7.58 17.63 14.44
CA SER A 66 -6.70 18.76 14.24
C SER A 66 -7.25 19.74 13.19
N ALA A 67 -7.91 19.23 12.15
CA ALA A 67 -8.59 20.06 11.16
C ALA A 67 -9.76 20.86 11.74
N HIS A 68 -10.53 20.29 12.66
CA HIS A 68 -11.56 21.04 13.41
C HIS A 68 -10.95 22.14 14.28
N ILE A 69 -9.81 21.90 14.93
CA ILE A 69 -9.10 22.90 15.73
C ILE A 69 -8.55 24.02 14.85
N SER A 70 -7.94 23.68 13.72
CA SER A 70 -7.28 24.65 12.84
C SER A 70 -8.21 25.32 11.82
N GLY A 71 -9.43 24.80 11.66
CA GLY A 71 -10.36 25.21 10.60
C GLY A 71 -9.94 24.85 9.17
N SER A 72 -8.98 23.92 9.00
CA SER A 72 -8.41 23.58 7.69
C SER A 72 -8.61 22.11 7.33
N PHE A 73 -9.54 21.85 6.40
CA PHE A 73 -9.93 20.51 5.95
C PHE A 73 -9.14 20.05 4.73
N SER A 74 -7.83 20.20 4.79
CA SER A 74 -6.89 19.63 3.82
C SER A 74 -5.60 19.31 4.55
N TYR A 75 -4.88 18.27 4.12
CA TYR A 75 -3.70 17.86 4.87
C TYR A 75 -2.58 18.92 4.78
N GLN A 76 -2.41 19.50 3.59
CA GLN A 76 -1.47 20.61 3.36
C GLN A 76 -1.83 21.84 4.17
N GLY A 77 -3.11 22.22 4.20
CA GLY A 77 -3.57 23.35 5.00
C GLY A 77 -3.47 23.10 6.51
N LEU A 78 -3.69 21.87 6.98
CA LEU A 78 -3.48 21.48 8.37
C LEU A 78 -2.01 21.63 8.78
N MET A 79 -1.09 21.15 7.94
CA MET A 79 0.35 21.27 8.18
C MET A 79 0.84 22.72 8.11
N GLU A 80 0.25 23.53 7.23
CA GLU A 80 0.51 24.96 7.18
C GLU A 80 0.00 25.69 8.43
N ALA A 81 -1.17 25.32 8.94
CA ALA A 81 -1.71 25.89 10.17
C ALA A 81 -0.85 25.52 11.40
N ALA A 82 -0.34 24.29 11.48
CA ALA A 82 0.47 23.84 12.61
C ALA A 82 1.92 24.33 12.58
N PHE A 83 2.56 24.32 11.41
CA PHE A 83 4.02 24.53 11.26
C PHE A 83 4.40 25.61 10.24
N GLY A 84 3.44 26.33 9.68
CA GLY A 84 3.66 27.33 8.63
C GLY A 84 4.12 26.73 7.30
N ARG A 85 4.72 27.57 6.46
CA ARG A 85 5.23 27.19 5.13
C ARG A 85 6.18 25.99 5.14
N PRO A 86 7.10 25.81 6.11
CA PRO A 86 7.95 24.62 6.15
C PRO A 86 7.15 23.31 6.24
N GLY A 87 6.09 23.28 7.05
CA GLY A 87 5.21 22.12 7.18
C GLY A 87 4.47 21.82 5.88
N PHE A 88 3.99 22.85 5.19
CA PHE A 88 3.35 22.73 3.88
C PHE A 88 4.28 22.05 2.86
N TYR A 89 5.53 22.53 2.72
CA TYR A 89 6.48 21.98 1.74
C TYR A 89 6.94 20.57 2.11
N LEU A 90 7.19 20.29 3.39
CA LEU A 90 7.54 18.95 3.86
C LEU A 90 6.44 17.93 3.54
N LEU A 91 5.19 18.27 3.85
CA LEU A 91 4.07 17.39 3.55
C LEU A 91 3.88 17.21 2.05
N THR A 92 3.97 18.30 1.28
CA THR A 92 3.86 18.26 -0.18
C THR A 92 4.92 17.33 -0.78
N PHE A 93 6.15 17.38 -0.29
CA PHE A 93 7.20 16.45 -0.71
C PHE A 93 6.85 15.00 -0.38
N LEU A 94 6.44 14.69 0.86
CA LEU A 94 6.10 13.33 1.27
C LEU A 94 4.87 12.78 0.51
N GLN A 95 3.86 13.63 0.26
CA GLN A 95 2.69 13.30 -0.56
C GLN A 95 3.01 13.12 -2.05
N PHE A 96 4.17 13.58 -2.51
CA PHE A 96 4.69 13.23 -3.83
C PHE A 96 5.41 11.87 -3.79
N VAL A 97 6.30 11.67 -2.81
CA VAL A 97 7.14 10.47 -2.71
C VAL A 97 6.30 9.20 -2.49
N TYR A 98 5.33 9.24 -1.58
CA TYR A 98 4.49 8.07 -1.26
C TYR A 98 3.79 7.44 -2.49
N PRO A 99 2.94 8.18 -3.23
CA PRO A 99 2.23 7.62 -4.40
C PRO A 99 3.19 7.30 -5.55
N PHE A 100 4.28 8.05 -5.68
CA PHE A 100 5.31 7.79 -6.69
C PHE A 100 5.96 6.41 -6.50
N ILE A 101 6.38 6.08 -5.27
CA ILE A 101 6.97 4.76 -4.98
C ILE A 101 5.90 3.66 -5.03
N ALA A 102 4.65 3.95 -4.64
CA ALA A 102 3.54 3.01 -4.82
C ALA A 102 3.37 2.62 -6.30
N MET A 103 3.39 3.59 -7.23
CA MET A 103 3.35 3.32 -8.67
C MET A 103 4.54 2.50 -9.18
N VAL A 104 5.74 2.67 -8.62
CA VAL A 104 6.88 1.77 -8.91
C VAL A 104 6.55 0.34 -8.49
N SER A 105 6.02 0.14 -7.28
CA SER A 105 5.61 -1.18 -6.79
C SER A 105 4.52 -1.83 -7.67
N TYR A 106 3.62 -1.03 -8.22
CA TYR A 106 2.55 -1.48 -9.11
C TYR A 106 3.10 -2.05 -10.41
N ASN A 107 4.06 -1.35 -11.04
CA ASN A 107 4.75 -1.85 -12.22
C ASN A 107 5.54 -3.13 -11.92
N VAL A 108 6.19 -3.20 -10.74
CA VAL A 108 6.93 -4.39 -10.30
C VAL A 108 6.00 -5.60 -10.24
N VAL A 109 4.88 -5.47 -9.54
CA VAL A 109 3.87 -6.53 -9.43
C VAL A 109 3.35 -6.95 -10.80
N VAL A 110 2.96 -6.00 -11.66
CA VAL A 110 2.46 -6.31 -13.01
C VAL A 110 3.49 -7.10 -13.81
N GLY A 111 4.77 -6.75 -13.69
CA GLY A 111 5.85 -7.52 -14.31
C GLY A 111 5.96 -8.94 -13.77
N ASP A 112 5.82 -9.13 -12.47
CA ASP A 112 5.97 -10.43 -11.82
C ASP A 112 4.78 -11.35 -12.11
N THR A 113 3.55 -10.81 -12.05
CA THR A 113 2.31 -11.56 -12.23
C THR A 113 1.99 -11.85 -13.70
N VAL A 114 1.99 -10.83 -14.56
CA VAL A 114 1.55 -10.95 -15.96
C VAL A 114 2.52 -11.82 -16.76
N THR A 115 3.83 -11.73 -16.48
CA THR A 115 4.83 -12.60 -17.11
C THR A 115 4.49 -14.09 -16.95
N LYS A 116 4.13 -14.52 -15.73
CA LYS A 116 3.77 -15.93 -15.45
C LYS A 116 2.50 -16.35 -16.18
N VAL A 117 1.51 -15.47 -16.20
CA VAL A 117 0.26 -15.70 -16.93
C VAL A 117 0.53 -15.85 -18.42
N LEU A 118 1.36 -14.99 -19.02
CA LEU A 118 1.71 -15.07 -20.44
C LEU A 118 2.46 -16.37 -20.76
N ILE A 119 3.41 -16.77 -19.91
CA ILE A 119 4.12 -18.05 -20.04
C ILE A 119 3.14 -19.22 -20.03
N ARG A 120 2.20 -19.26 -19.09
CA ARG A 120 1.22 -20.34 -18.97
C ARG A 120 0.21 -20.37 -20.12
N VAL A 121 -0.37 -19.23 -20.47
CA VAL A 121 -1.46 -19.15 -21.46
C VAL A 121 -0.97 -19.35 -22.88
N PHE A 122 0.19 -18.81 -23.23
CA PHE A 122 0.74 -18.86 -24.59
C PHE A 122 1.85 -19.90 -24.75
N GLY A 123 2.18 -20.67 -23.71
CA GLY A 123 3.25 -21.67 -23.74
C GLY A 123 4.63 -21.08 -24.05
N LEU A 124 4.88 -19.85 -23.61
CA LEU A 124 6.12 -19.14 -23.91
C LEU A 124 7.30 -19.73 -23.14
N THR A 125 8.48 -19.75 -23.74
CA THR A 125 9.71 -20.06 -23.01
C THR A 125 10.08 -18.88 -22.10
N PRO A 126 10.58 -19.11 -20.87
CA PRO A 126 10.94 -18.02 -19.94
C PRO A 126 12.00 -17.05 -20.48
N GLY A 127 12.81 -17.46 -21.47
CA GLY A 127 13.78 -16.59 -22.16
C GLY A 127 13.24 -15.85 -23.38
N SER A 128 11.98 -16.07 -23.77
CA SER A 128 11.38 -15.39 -24.92
C SER A 128 11.15 -13.90 -24.63
N LEU A 129 11.23 -13.06 -25.67
CA LEU A 129 11.03 -11.60 -25.56
C LEU A 129 9.70 -11.26 -24.87
N PHE A 130 8.63 -11.97 -25.21
CA PHE A 130 7.28 -11.77 -24.66
C PHE A 130 7.11 -12.23 -23.21
N ALA A 131 8.03 -13.05 -22.70
CA ALA A 131 8.09 -13.50 -21.32
C ALA A 131 9.14 -12.75 -20.50
N ARG A 132 9.85 -11.78 -21.07
CA ARG A 132 10.76 -10.95 -20.27
C ARG A 132 9.97 -9.87 -19.53
N ARG A 133 10.25 -9.75 -18.24
CA ARG A 133 9.61 -8.80 -17.33
C ARG A 133 9.67 -7.36 -17.84
N ASP A 134 10.84 -6.90 -18.28
CA ASP A 134 11.05 -5.56 -18.84
C ASP A 134 10.11 -5.26 -20.02
N TYR A 135 9.94 -6.25 -20.91
CA TYR A 135 9.06 -6.16 -22.05
C TYR A 135 7.58 -6.12 -21.64
N VAL A 136 7.16 -7.00 -20.72
CA VAL A 136 5.78 -7.06 -20.22
C VAL A 136 5.38 -5.75 -19.54
N VAL A 137 6.23 -5.23 -18.65
CA VAL A 137 5.99 -3.93 -17.98
C VAL A 137 5.96 -2.79 -19.01
N SER A 138 6.82 -2.82 -20.03
CA SER A 138 6.82 -1.82 -21.11
C SER A 138 5.50 -1.83 -21.88
N MET A 139 5.02 -3.01 -22.27
CA MET A 139 3.76 -3.13 -23.02
C MET A 139 2.56 -2.70 -22.17
N ALA A 140 2.50 -3.14 -20.90
CA ALA A 140 1.46 -2.70 -19.97
C ALA A 140 1.50 -1.17 -19.78
N THR A 141 2.68 -0.57 -19.66
CA THR A 141 2.84 0.88 -19.50
C THR A 141 2.34 1.64 -20.72
N ILE A 142 2.76 1.24 -21.93
CA ILE A 142 2.43 1.94 -23.18
C ILE A 142 0.95 1.79 -23.53
N PHE A 143 0.40 0.58 -23.42
CA PHE A 143 -0.93 0.27 -23.94
C PHE A 143 -2.04 0.37 -22.88
N VAL A 144 -1.71 0.37 -21.60
CA VAL A 144 -2.70 0.39 -20.50
C VAL A 144 -2.47 1.59 -19.60
N THR A 145 -1.30 1.70 -18.95
CA THR A 145 -1.05 2.72 -17.93
C THR A 145 -1.12 4.14 -18.48
N ILE A 146 -0.42 4.43 -19.58
CA ILE A 146 -0.41 5.78 -20.19
C ILE A 146 -1.82 6.19 -20.65
N PRO A 147 -2.56 5.39 -21.44
CA PRO A 147 -3.92 5.73 -21.83
C PRO A 147 -4.84 5.98 -20.63
N LEU A 148 -4.78 5.14 -19.60
CA LEU A 148 -5.59 5.31 -18.39
C LEU A 148 -5.24 6.60 -17.62
N CYS A 149 -3.95 6.92 -17.48
CA CYS A 149 -3.50 8.14 -16.79
C CYS A 149 -3.76 9.43 -17.57
N LEU A 150 -4.07 9.35 -18.87
CA LEU A 150 -4.45 10.48 -19.71
C LEU A 150 -5.97 10.68 -19.79
N LEU A 151 -6.77 9.78 -19.23
CA LEU A 151 -8.22 9.97 -19.13
C LEU A 151 -8.54 11.18 -18.25
N LYS A 152 -9.32 12.11 -18.80
CA LYS A 152 -9.76 13.32 -18.08
C LYS A 152 -10.92 13.05 -17.10
N ASP A 153 -11.66 11.96 -17.29
CA ASP A 153 -12.88 11.66 -16.54
C ASP A 153 -12.64 10.53 -15.53
N MET A 154 -12.37 10.93 -14.29
CA MET A 154 -12.11 10.02 -13.17
C MET A 154 -13.40 9.37 -12.61
N ALA A 155 -14.60 9.84 -13.00
CA ALA A 155 -15.86 9.24 -12.53
C ALA A 155 -16.04 7.81 -13.07
N LYS A 156 -15.46 7.51 -14.24
CA LYS A 156 -15.42 6.15 -14.79
C LYS A 156 -14.53 5.22 -13.97
N LEU A 157 -13.46 5.77 -13.37
CA LEU A 157 -12.53 5.04 -12.51
C LEU A 157 -13.13 4.76 -11.13
N ALA A 158 -13.98 5.67 -10.62
CA ALA A 158 -14.73 5.44 -9.38
C ALA A 158 -15.66 4.21 -9.45
N ARG A 159 -16.30 3.95 -10.61
CA ARG A 159 -17.08 2.70 -10.83
C ARG A 159 -16.19 1.46 -10.83
N ALA A 160 -14.94 1.60 -11.29
CA ALA A 160 -13.97 0.51 -11.28
C ALA A 160 -13.51 0.14 -9.85
N SER A 161 -13.60 1.07 -8.89
CA SER A 161 -13.33 0.81 -7.46
C SER A 161 -14.33 -0.17 -6.83
N PHE A 162 -15.57 -0.27 -7.32
CA PHE A 162 -16.48 -1.31 -6.85
C PHE A 162 -16.04 -2.71 -7.33
N MET A 163 -15.44 -2.79 -8.52
CA MET A 163 -14.94 -4.04 -9.09
C MET A 163 -13.69 -4.56 -8.36
N SER A 164 -12.83 -3.67 -7.85
CA SER A 164 -11.60 -4.07 -7.13
C SER A 164 -11.90 -4.88 -5.88
N LEU A 165 -12.99 -4.59 -5.17
CA LEU A 165 -13.37 -5.39 -3.99
C LEU A 165 -13.75 -6.83 -4.37
N ILE A 166 -14.49 -7.00 -5.46
CA ILE A 166 -14.84 -8.34 -5.96
C ILE A 166 -13.55 -9.12 -6.26
N PHE A 167 -12.56 -8.47 -6.86
CA PHE A 167 -11.25 -9.07 -7.10
C PHE A 167 -10.51 -9.40 -5.80
N ILE A 168 -10.53 -8.53 -4.79
CA ILE A 168 -9.90 -8.81 -3.49
C ILE A 168 -10.54 -10.04 -2.82
N ILE A 169 -11.87 -10.13 -2.78
CA ILE A 169 -12.59 -11.27 -2.21
C ILE A 169 -12.26 -12.55 -3.00
N PHE A 170 -12.22 -12.47 -4.33
CA PHE A 170 -11.82 -13.58 -5.19
C PHE A 170 -10.38 -14.03 -4.88
N ILE A 171 -9.41 -13.10 -4.87
CA ILE A 171 -8.00 -13.39 -4.56
C ILE A 171 -7.90 -14.05 -3.18
N LEU A 172 -8.55 -13.50 -2.15
CA LEU A 172 -8.53 -14.06 -0.81
C LEU A 172 -9.12 -15.47 -0.77
N SER A 173 -10.21 -15.71 -1.49
CA SER A 173 -10.84 -17.04 -1.60
C SER A 173 -9.93 -18.05 -2.29
N THR A 174 -9.21 -17.64 -3.34
CA THR A 174 -8.24 -18.51 -4.01
C THR A 174 -7.04 -18.84 -3.13
N ILE A 175 -6.50 -17.86 -2.40
CA ILE A 175 -5.43 -18.06 -1.43
C ILE A 175 -5.88 -19.02 -0.32
N PHE A 176 -7.09 -18.86 0.20
CA PHE A 176 -7.63 -19.76 1.22
C PHE A 176 -7.81 -21.19 0.69
N THR A 177 -8.27 -21.35 -0.54
CA THR A 177 -8.39 -22.66 -1.21
C THR A 177 -7.02 -23.32 -1.40
N ARG A 178 -6.01 -22.53 -1.77
CA ARG A 178 -4.64 -23.02 -1.91
C ARG A 178 -3.95 -23.28 -0.58
N PHE A 179 -4.29 -22.56 0.48
CA PHE A 179 -3.86 -22.89 1.83
C PHE A 179 -4.29 -24.32 2.21
N ILE A 180 -5.56 -24.67 2.01
CA ILE A 180 -6.06 -26.03 2.34
C ILE A 180 -5.35 -27.12 1.54
N SER A 181 -5.06 -26.87 0.26
CA SER A 181 -4.49 -27.87 -0.64
C SER A 181 -2.96 -27.96 -0.61
N LEU A 182 -2.26 -26.84 -0.45
CA LEU A 182 -0.79 -26.77 -0.55
C LEU A 182 -0.10 -26.79 0.82
N ALA A 183 -0.70 -26.27 1.90
CA ALA A 183 -0.03 -26.24 3.21
C ALA A 183 0.40 -27.62 3.73
N PRO A 184 -0.34 -28.73 3.49
CA PRO A 184 0.13 -30.07 3.88
C PRO A 184 1.29 -30.60 3.01
N LEU A 185 1.42 -30.09 1.78
CA LEU A 185 2.41 -30.56 0.80
C LEU A 185 3.72 -29.76 0.88
N ILE A 186 3.62 -28.48 1.18
CA ILE A 186 4.76 -27.58 1.37
C ILE A 186 5.23 -27.75 2.82
N GLY A 187 6.29 -28.54 3.01
CA GLY A 187 6.88 -28.75 4.32
C GLY A 187 7.26 -27.42 4.99
N SER A 188 7.03 -27.35 6.31
CA SER A 188 7.44 -26.18 7.11
C SER A 188 8.97 -26.03 7.08
N THR A 189 9.44 -24.80 6.87
CA THR A 189 10.89 -24.52 6.94
C THR A 189 11.41 -24.60 8.38
N GLU A 190 12.72 -24.78 8.56
CA GLU A 190 13.37 -24.81 9.88
C GLU A 190 13.12 -23.52 10.69
N ASN A 191 12.88 -22.40 10.00
CA ASN A 191 12.60 -21.10 10.60
C ASN A 191 11.09 -20.75 10.68
N SER A 192 10.22 -21.73 10.50
CA SER A 192 8.77 -21.56 10.58
C SER A 192 8.30 -21.25 12.01
N TRP A 193 7.23 -20.46 12.13
CA TRP A 193 6.53 -20.18 13.41
C TRP A 193 7.39 -19.54 14.51
N LYS A 194 8.55 -18.98 14.16
CA LYS A 194 9.39 -18.24 15.12
C LYS A 194 8.60 -17.12 15.76
N VAL A 195 8.71 -16.99 17.08
CA VAL A 195 8.08 -15.90 17.84
C VAL A 195 8.63 -14.56 17.39
N TYR A 196 9.94 -14.48 17.18
CA TYR A 196 10.68 -13.26 16.88
C TYR A 196 11.76 -13.52 15.82
N ASN A 197 11.90 -12.56 14.90
CA ASN A 197 13.01 -12.42 13.96
C ASN A 197 13.50 -10.96 13.96
N TRP A 198 14.71 -10.72 13.46
CA TRP A 198 15.34 -9.40 13.47
C TRP A 198 14.68 -8.35 12.55
N GLY A 199 13.84 -8.79 11.59
CA GLY A 199 13.18 -7.93 10.61
C GLY A 199 11.94 -7.19 11.14
N VAL A 200 11.89 -6.84 12.43
CA VAL A 200 10.76 -6.10 13.04
C VAL A 200 10.54 -4.74 12.39
N VAL A 201 11.60 -3.96 12.19
CA VAL A 201 11.49 -2.62 11.60
C VAL A 201 11.08 -2.68 10.12
N PRO A 202 11.69 -3.52 9.27
CA PRO A 202 11.19 -3.80 7.92
C PRO A 202 9.70 -4.18 7.88
N ALA A 203 9.27 -5.07 8.79
CA ALA A 203 7.88 -5.51 8.87
C ALA A 203 6.93 -4.36 9.20
N ILE A 204 7.29 -3.49 10.16
CA ILE A 204 6.50 -2.29 10.47
C ILE A 204 6.41 -1.37 9.24
N GLY A 205 7.50 -1.21 8.47
CA GLY A 205 7.48 -0.46 7.22
C GLY A 205 6.44 -1.01 6.23
N ILE A 206 6.47 -2.31 5.96
CA ILE A 206 5.51 -2.97 5.05
C ILE A 206 4.07 -2.82 5.57
N MET A 207 3.85 -3.00 6.87
CA MET A 207 2.52 -2.82 7.48
C MET A 207 2.05 -1.36 7.42
N ALA A 208 2.94 -0.40 7.67
CA ALA A 208 2.63 1.02 7.57
C ALA A 208 2.26 1.41 6.14
N PHE A 209 2.96 0.87 5.13
CA PHE A 209 2.59 1.02 3.72
C PHE A 209 1.19 0.43 3.46
N ALA A 210 0.92 -0.79 3.93
CA ALA A 210 -0.35 -1.47 3.71
C ALA A 210 -1.56 -0.75 4.34
N PHE A 211 -1.36 -0.06 5.47
CA PHE A 211 -2.40 0.69 6.17
C PHE A 211 -2.44 2.18 5.83
N MET A 212 -1.55 2.66 4.95
CA MET A 212 -1.48 4.07 4.65
C MET A 212 -2.71 4.49 3.83
N CYS A 213 -3.52 5.37 4.37
CA CYS A 213 -4.67 5.98 3.68
C CYS A 213 -4.85 7.49 3.99
N HIS A 214 -3.91 8.09 4.72
CA HIS A 214 -3.97 9.45 5.27
C HIS A 214 -4.13 10.56 4.22
N HIS A 215 -3.57 10.36 3.02
CA HIS A 215 -3.70 11.36 1.94
C HIS A 215 -5.15 11.50 1.42
N ASN A 216 -6.01 10.48 1.63
CA ASN A 216 -7.41 10.48 1.19
C ASN A 216 -8.40 10.88 2.30
N VAL A 217 -7.94 11.12 3.53
CA VAL A 217 -8.79 11.40 4.70
C VAL A 217 -9.77 12.52 4.45
N PHE A 218 -9.30 13.69 4.01
CA PHE A 218 -10.17 14.86 3.85
C PHE A 218 -11.14 14.72 2.67
N LEU A 219 -10.74 13.98 1.63
CA LEU A 219 -11.62 13.68 0.50
C LEU A 219 -12.78 12.77 0.94
N LEU A 220 -12.47 11.74 1.73
CA LEU A 220 -13.47 10.83 2.28
C LEU A 220 -14.34 11.49 3.35
N TYR A 221 -13.75 12.31 4.22
CA TYR A 221 -14.48 13.09 5.21
C TYR A 221 -15.52 13.99 4.55
N ALA A 222 -15.14 14.71 3.48
CA ALA A 222 -16.05 15.58 2.73
C ALA A 222 -17.16 14.81 1.96
N SER A 223 -17.01 13.49 1.77
CA SER A 223 -18.02 12.65 1.12
C SER A 223 -19.11 12.14 2.06
N ILE A 224 -18.95 12.34 3.38
CA ILE A 224 -19.92 11.92 4.40
C ILE A 224 -21.02 12.98 4.53
N GLU A 225 -22.28 12.53 4.54
CA GLU A 225 -23.43 13.40 4.78
C GLU A 225 -23.40 14.00 6.21
N ASP A 226 -23.47 15.33 6.28
CA ASP A 226 -23.34 16.11 7.52
C ASP A 226 -22.14 15.67 8.37
N ALA A 227 -20.96 15.63 7.75
CA ALA A 227 -19.74 15.12 8.37
C ALA A 227 -19.39 15.86 9.68
N ASP A 228 -19.16 15.08 10.74
CA ASP A 228 -18.64 15.54 12.02
C ASP A 228 -17.58 14.55 12.55
N GLN A 229 -16.93 14.90 13.67
CA GLN A 229 -15.92 14.06 14.29
C GLN A 229 -16.46 12.68 14.72
N GLU A 230 -17.69 12.60 15.23
CA GLU A 230 -18.23 11.35 15.76
C GLU A 230 -18.50 10.34 14.63
N LYS A 231 -19.07 10.82 13.52
CA LYS A 231 -19.26 10.04 12.30
C LYS A 231 -17.93 9.59 11.72
N TRP A 232 -16.92 10.47 11.71
CA TRP A 232 -15.57 10.11 11.25
C TRP A 232 -14.93 9.03 12.11
N ASP A 233 -15.04 9.12 13.44
CA ASP A 233 -14.52 8.12 14.38
C ASP A 233 -15.15 6.75 14.09
N ARG A 234 -16.48 6.70 13.90
CA ARG A 234 -17.18 5.45 13.54
C ARG A 234 -16.69 4.89 12.20
N VAL A 235 -16.64 5.71 11.15
CA VAL A 235 -16.16 5.28 9.82
C VAL A 235 -14.73 4.75 9.91
N THR A 236 -13.85 5.45 10.63
CA THR A 236 -12.46 5.06 10.82
C THR A 236 -12.35 3.72 11.54
N HIS A 237 -13.02 3.56 12.69
CA HIS A 237 -12.98 2.32 13.47
C HIS A 237 -13.47 1.12 12.67
N TYR A 238 -14.63 1.24 11.99
CA TYR A 238 -15.16 0.14 11.18
C TYR A 238 -14.26 -0.20 10.00
N SER A 239 -13.74 0.81 9.29
CA SER A 239 -12.91 0.60 8.12
C SER A 239 -11.54 0.03 8.46
N VAL A 240 -10.85 0.57 9.47
CA VAL A 240 -9.53 0.07 9.89
C VAL A 240 -9.64 -1.33 10.49
N PHE A 241 -10.67 -1.59 11.32
CA PHE A 241 -10.88 -2.92 11.88
C PHE A 241 -11.17 -3.96 10.79
N THR A 242 -12.04 -3.66 9.82
CA THR A 242 -12.33 -4.57 8.72
C THR A 242 -11.10 -4.84 7.87
N SER A 243 -10.34 -3.79 7.53
CA SER A 243 -9.06 -3.92 6.80
C SER A 243 -8.02 -4.73 7.58
N PHE A 244 -7.98 -4.61 8.91
CA PHE A 244 -7.14 -5.43 9.78
C PHE A 244 -7.50 -6.91 9.71
N ILE A 245 -8.80 -7.25 9.73
CA ILE A 245 -9.23 -8.64 9.54
C ILE A 245 -8.81 -9.17 8.17
N ILE A 246 -9.00 -8.39 7.10
CA ILE A 246 -8.59 -8.78 5.75
C ILE A 246 -7.07 -8.99 5.68
N ALA A 247 -6.28 -8.05 6.24
CA ALA A 247 -4.83 -8.17 6.31
C ALA A 247 -4.38 -9.40 7.11
N CYS A 248 -5.05 -9.72 8.23
CA CYS A 248 -4.81 -10.94 8.98
C CYS A 248 -5.10 -12.19 8.14
N LEU A 249 -6.19 -12.21 7.39
CA LEU A 249 -6.54 -13.37 6.55
C LEU A 249 -5.47 -13.57 5.45
N PHE A 250 -5.07 -12.52 4.73
CA PHE A 250 -3.97 -12.59 3.75
C PHE A 250 -2.65 -13.03 4.41
N GLY A 251 -2.29 -12.39 5.52
CA GLY A 251 -1.04 -12.65 6.24
C GLY A 251 -0.95 -14.07 6.78
N ILE A 252 -1.96 -14.52 7.54
CA ILE A 252 -1.97 -15.82 8.20
C ILE A 252 -2.04 -16.93 7.17
N THR A 253 -2.94 -16.86 6.19
CA THR A 253 -3.09 -17.94 5.19
C THR A 253 -1.86 -18.03 4.29
N GLY A 254 -1.33 -16.88 3.84
CA GLY A 254 -0.10 -16.83 3.06
C GLY A 254 1.12 -17.35 3.83
N TYR A 255 1.31 -16.90 5.08
CA TYR A 255 2.41 -17.38 5.92
C TYR A 255 2.27 -18.85 6.28
N ALA A 256 1.07 -19.32 6.64
CA ALA A 256 0.84 -20.72 7.00
C ALA A 256 1.08 -21.68 5.82
N THR A 257 0.87 -21.21 4.58
CA THR A 257 1.15 -22.00 3.37
C THR A 257 2.65 -22.08 3.06
N PHE A 258 3.39 -20.98 3.18
CA PHE A 258 4.76 -20.88 2.67
C PHE A 258 5.84 -20.79 3.74
N THR A 259 5.48 -20.44 4.97
CA THR A 259 6.36 -20.31 6.14
C THR A 259 7.62 -19.47 5.87
N GLY A 260 8.80 -20.10 5.77
CA GLY A 260 10.05 -19.42 5.46
C GLY A 260 10.23 -19.02 3.99
N TYR A 261 9.36 -19.48 3.09
CA TYR A 261 9.43 -19.14 1.67
C TYR A 261 8.68 -17.86 1.31
N SER A 262 7.87 -17.30 2.22
CA SER A 262 7.04 -16.12 1.95
C SER A 262 7.84 -14.99 1.31
N GLN A 263 7.46 -14.60 0.09
CA GLN A 263 8.06 -13.51 -0.69
C GLN A 263 7.30 -12.21 -0.49
N GLY A 264 7.95 -11.08 -0.78
CA GLY A 264 7.31 -9.75 -0.72
C GLY A 264 6.07 -9.61 -1.61
N ASP A 265 6.03 -10.31 -2.74
CA ASP A 265 4.80 -10.61 -3.47
C ASP A 265 4.33 -12.02 -3.12
N LEU A 266 3.24 -12.16 -2.37
CA LEU A 266 2.66 -13.46 -2.02
C LEU A 266 2.26 -14.28 -3.26
N LEU A 267 1.91 -13.64 -4.38
CA LEU A 267 1.55 -14.36 -5.61
C LEU A 267 2.76 -14.99 -6.30
N GLU A 268 3.98 -14.58 -5.95
CA GLU A 268 5.23 -15.18 -6.44
C GLU A 268 5.46 -16.57 -5.87
N ASN A 269 4.91 -16.86 -4.69
CA ASN A 269 5.06 -18.16 -4.05
C ASN A 269 4.27 -19.27 -4.76
N TYR A 270 3.22 -18.97 -5.51
CA TYR A 270 2.45 -20.00 -6.20
C TYR A 270 3.12 -20.45 -7.49
N CYS A 271 2.90 -21.71 -7.87
CA CYS A 271 3.49 -22.28 -9.09
C CYS A 271 2.93 -21.60 -10.36
N TRP A 272 3.68 -21.66 -11.45
CA TRP A 272 3.34 -20.96 -12.69
C TRP A 272 2.26 -21.69 -13.50
N ASP A 273 2.14 -22.99 -13.29
CA ASP A 273 1.15 -23.90 -13.87
C ASP A 273 -0.18 -23.96 -13.10
N ASP A 274 -0.27 -23.25 -11.98
CA ASP A 274 -1.50 -23.14 -11.19
C ASP A 274 -2.51 -22.18 -11.85
N ASP A 275 -3.46 -22.74 -12.61
CA ASP A 275 -4.44 -21.96 -13.36
C ASP A 275 -5.38 -21.13 -12.47
N LEU A 276 -5.73 -21.62 -11.27
CA LEU A 276 -6.53 -20.86 -10.30
C LEU A 276 -5.75 -19.62 -9.81
N MET A 277 -4.45 -19.80 -9.54
CA MET A 277 -3.61 -18.69 -9.11
C MET A 277 -3.22 -17.75 -10.24
N ASN A 278 -3.16 -18.23 -11.48
CA ASN A 278 -3.06 -17.36 -12.65
C ASN A 278 -4.31 -16.49 -12.83
N ALA A 279 -5.51 -17.01 -12.54
CA ALA A 279 -6.71 -16.17 -12.53
C ALA A 279 -6.63 -15.07 -11.45
N ALA A 280 -6.13 -15.40 -10.25
CA ALA A 280 -5.90 -14.40 -9.19
C ALA A 280 -4.83 -13.37 -9.57
N ARG A 281 -3.75 -13.78 -10.25
CA ARG A 281 -2.72 -12.89 -10.80
C ARG A 281 -3.32 -11.89 -11.79
N ILE A 282 -4.22 -12.31 -12.67
CA ILE A 282 -4.92 -11.42 -13.60
C ILE A 282 -5.81 -10.42 -12.83
N ALA A 283 -6.62 -10.91 -11.89
CA ALA A 283 -7.51 -10.07 -11.09
C ALA A 283 -6.73 -9.01 -10.28
N PHE A 284 -5.59 -9.41 -9.69
CA PHE A 284 -4.72 -8.50 -8.95
C PHE A 284 -4.05 -7.47 -9.86
N SER A 285 -3.52 -7.91 -11.01
CA SER A 285 -2.90 -7.01 -12.00
C SER A 285 -3.90 -5.97 -12.50
N LEU A 286 -5.13 -6.37 -12.79
CA LEU A 286 -6.19 -5.46 -13.20
C LEU A 286 -6.53 -4.45 -12.09
N THR A 287 -6.63 -4.91 -10.85
CA THR A 287 -6.85 -4.02 -9.68
C THR A 287 -5.77 -2.95 -9.57
N ILE A 288 -4.50 -3.35 -9.71
CA ILE A 288 -3.35 -2.45 -9.65
C ILE A 288 -3.34 -1.47 -10.82
N LEU A 289 -3.56 -1.94 -12.05
CA LEU A 289 -3.62 -1.10 -13.24
C LEU A 289 -4.75 -0.07 -13.18
N LEU A 290 -5.86 -0.38 -12.49
CA LEU A 290 -6.96 0.56 -12.24
C LEU A 290 -6.66 1.54 -11.09
N THR A 291 -5.77 1.18 -10.16
CA THR A 291 -5.35 2.03 -9.04
C THR A 291 -4.25 3.01 -9.46
N PHE A 292 -3.38 2.62 -10.39
CA PHE A 292 -2.26 3.44 -10.87
C PHE A 292 -2.66 4.87 -11.29
N PRO A 293 -3.72 5.10 -12.08
CA PRO A 293 -4.09 6.46 -12.51
C PRO A 293 -4.52 7.37 -11.36
N ILE A 294 -5.06 6.79 -10.28
CA ILE A 294 -5.43 7.53 -9.07
C ILE A 294 -4.16 8.09 -8.41
N GLU A 295 -3.16 7.24 -8.20
CA GLU A 295 -1.88 7.66 -7.61
C GLU A 295 -1.13 8.65 -8.52
N CYS A 296 -1.19 8.45 -9.84
CA CYS A 296 -0.64 9.39 -10.80
C CYS A 296 -1.32 10.77 -10.73
N LEU A 297 -2.65 10.78 -10.54
CA LEU A 297 -3.41 12.02 -10.35
C LEU A 297 -3.00 12.72 -9.06
N VAL A 298 -2.87 12.00 -7.95
CA VAL A 298 -2.42 12.55 -6.66
C VAL A 298 -1.03 13.16 -6.81
N THR A 299 -0.08 12.39 -7.35
CA THR A 299 1.30 12.82 -7.60
C THR A 299 1.37 14.11 -8.43
N ARG A 300 0.59 14.17 -9.52
CA ARG A 300 0.51 15.35 -10.40
C ARG A 300 -0.12 16.55 -9.70
N SER A 301 -1.16 16.34 -8.91
CA SER A 301 -1.85 17.39 -8.16
C SER A 301 -0.93 18.03 -7.12
N VAL A 302 -0.06 17.23 -6.49
CA VAL A 302 0.96 17.70 -5.56
C VAL A 302 2.02 18.57 -6.28
N ILE A 303 2.52 18.14 -7.44
CA ILE A 303 3.47 18.93 -8.25
C ILE A 303 2.86 20.27 -8.68
N SER A 304 1.61 20.26 -9.18
CA SER A 304 0.94 21.46 -9.66
C SER A 304 0.60 22.45 -8.55
N GLN A 305 0.59 22.02 -7.29
CA GLN A 305 0.41 22.90 -6.14
C GLN A 305 1.73 23.51 -5.67
N ALA A 306 2.84 22.78 -5.82
CA ALA A 306 4.18 23.27 -5.47
C ALA A 306 4.76 24.22 -6.53
N TYR A 307 4.49 23.95 -7.82
CA TYR A 307 5.10 24.64 -8.97
C TYR A 307 4.03 25.17 -9.92
N ARG A 308 4.45 25.93 -10.95
CA ARG A 308 3.54 26.41 -12.01
C ARG A 308 2.82 25.24 -12.69
N PRO A 309 1.55 25.41 -13.10
CA PRO A 309 0.79 24.34 -13.74
C PRO A 309 1.50 23.87 -15.02
N VAL A 310 1.96 22.62 -15.00
CA VAL A 310 2.53 21.93 -16.15
C VAL A 310 1.38 21.29 -16.95
N SER A 311 1.53 21.21 -18.27
CA SER A 311 0.55 20.53 -19.12
C SER A 311 0.28 19.10 -18.62
N HIS A 312 -1.00 18.72 -18.62
CA HIS A 312 -1.48 17.41 -18.19
C HIS A 312 -0.74 16.28 -18.90
N PHE A 313 -0.51 16.42 -20.20
CA PHE A 313 0.15 15.39 -20.99
C PHE A 313 1.61 15.19 -20.54
N PHE A 314 2.39 16.28 -20.49
CA PHE A 314 3.82 16.21 -20.17
C PHE A 314 4.08 15.73 -18.74
N SER A 315 3.31 16.21 -17.77
CA SER A 315 3.44 15.77 -16.37
C SER A 315 3.14 14.28 -16.21
N THR A 316 2.08 13.77 -16.85
CA THR A 316 1.77 12.33 -16.85
C THR A 316 2.91 11.52 -17.48
N ILE A 317 3.40 11.91 -18.66
CA ILE A 317 4.49 11.16 -19.33
C ILE A 317 5.77 11.14 -18.50
N ILE A 318 6.14 12.25 -17.85
CA ILE A 318 7.33 12.31 -16.99
C ILE A 318 7.17 11.41 -15.77
N ILE A 319 6.03 11.47 -15.07
CA ILE A 319 5.77 10.66 -13.87
C ILE A 319 5.74 9.17 -14.22
N VAL A 320 4.97 8.79 -15.24
CA VAL A 320 4.86 7.39 -15.69
C VAL A 320 6.19 6.88 -16.23
N GLY A 321 6.92 7.69 -16.99
CA GLY A 321 8.24 7.32 -17.50
C GLY A 321 9.27 7.11 -16.38
N ALA A 322 9.30 8.00 -15.38
CA ALA A 322 10.21 7.87 -14.24
C ALA A 322 9.90 6.63 -13.39
N THR A 323 8.62 6.39 -13.09
CA THR A 323 8.19 5.19 -12.33
C THR A 323 8.48 3.90 -13.10
N PHE A 324 8.30 3.90 -14.42
CA PHE A 324 8.69 2.79 -15.30
C PHE A 324 10.20 2.51 -15.22
N LEU A 325 11.05 3.52 -15.39
CA LEU A 325 12.51 3.37 -15.37
C LEU A 325 13.01 2.81 -14.04
N ILE A 326 12.43 3.25 -12.92
CA ILE A 326 12.78 2.72 -11.60
C ILE A 326 12.29 1.26 -11.47
N SER A 327 11.07 0.94 -11.92
CA SER A 327 10.52 -0.42 -11.79
C SER A 327 11.24 -1.50 -12.60
N ILE A 328 11.91 -1.13 -13.70
CA ILE A 328 12.74 -2.09 -14.45
C ILE A 328 14.15 -2.26 -13.84
N SER A 329 14.56 -1.38 -12.92
CA SER A 329 15.84 -1.47 -12.21
C SER A 329 15.77 -2.24 -10.90
N THR A 330 14.56 -2.60 -10.44
CA THR A 330 14.34 -3.36 -9.21
C THR A 330 13.31 -4.45 -9.45
N ASP A 331 13.65 -5.64 -8.97
CA ASP A 331 12.77 -6.81 -8.99
C ASP A 331 12.33 -7.22 -7.57
N CYS A 332 12.71 -6.41 -6.58
CA CYS A 332 12.50 -6.68 -5.16
C CYS A 332 11.29 -5.93 -4.61
N LEU A 333 10.08 -6.46 -4.79
CA LEU A 333 8.87 -5.82 -4.27
C LEU A 333 8.97 -5.54 -2.76
N GLY A 334 9.40 -6.52 -1.96
CA GLY A 334 9.49 -6.38 -0.49
C GLY A 334 10.32 -5.16 -0.04
N VAL A 335 11.44 -4.89 -0.73
CA VAL A 335 12.30 -3.73 -0.45
C VAL A 335 11.62 -2.43 -0.85
N VAL A 336 10.93 -2.39 -1.99
CA VAL A 336 10.16 -1.21 -2.43
C VAL A 336 9.05 -0.89 -1.42
N LEU A 337 8.34 -1.90 -0.93
CA LEU A 337 7.29 -1.76 0.08
C LEU A 337 7.84 -1.25 1.41
N GLU A 338 8.93 -1.86 1.90
CA GLU A 338 9.62 -1.41 3.12
C GLU A 338 10.08 0.04 3.01
N LEU A 339 10.77 0.38 1.92
CA LEU A 339 11.33 1.71 1.69
C LEU A 339 10.22 2.77 1.65
N ASN A 340 9.12 2.49 0.94
CA ASN A 340 7.98 3.41 0.93
C ASN A 340 7.33 3.55 2.31
N GLY A 341 7.23 2.43 3.02
CA GLY A 341 6.74 2.33 4.39
C GLY A 341 7.50 3.24 5.35
N VAL A 342 8.81 3.09 5.40
CA VAL A 342 9.68 3.80 6.36
C VAL A 342 9.86 5.27 5.98
N ILE A 343 10.12 5.58 4.70
CA ILE A 343 10.48 6.94 4.26
C ILE A 343 9.25 7.83 4.10
N SER A 344 8.12 7.26 3.68
CA SER A 344 6.94 8.04 3.33
C SER A 344 5.76 7.74 4.24
N ALA A 345 5.36 6.47 4.36
CA ALA A 345 4.13 6.11 5.06
C ALA A 345 4.22 6.41 6.56
N VAL A 346 5.30 6.04 7.25
CA VAL A 346 5.48 6.28 8.70
C VAL A 346 5.46 7.78 9.04
N PRO A 347 6.20 8.66 8.34
CA PRO A 347 6.07 10.10 8.55
C PRO A 347 4.66 10.64 8.29
N LEU A 348 4.03 10.28 7.16
CA LEU A 348 2.69 10.72 6.78
C LEU A 348 1.60 10.21 7.72
N ALA A 349 1.73 8.97 8.20
CA ALA A 349 0.69 8.31 8.97
C ALA A 349 0.82 8.59 10.46
N PHE A 350 2.04 8.53 11.00
CA PHE A 350 2.25 8.50 12.45
C PHE A 350 2.84 9.81 12.97
N ILE A 351 3.88 10.33 12.32
CA ILE A 351 4.61 11.49 12.84
C ILE A 351 3.81 12.78 12.64
N LEU A 352 3.45 13.09 11.39
CA LEU A 352 2.86 14.39 11.03
C LEU A 352 1.46 14.63 11.64
N PRO A 353 0.52 13.66 11.64
CA PRO A 353 -0.77 13.85 12.28
C PRO A 353 -0.65 14.10 13.79
N ALA A 354 0.17 13.30 14.46
CA ALA A 354 0.41 13.42 15.90
C ALA A 354 1.10 14.74 16.25
N ALA A 355 2.13 15.12 15.50
CA ALA A 355 2.83 16.39 15.71
C ALA A 355 1.90 17.60 15.49
N SER A 356 1.05 17.55 14.46
CA SER A 356 0.05 18.59 14.20
C SER A 356 -0.92 18.75 15.36
N TYR A 357 -1.45 17.63 15.89
CA TYR A 357 -2.35 17.66 17.04
C TYR A 357 -1.68 18.23 18.29
N ILE A 358 -0.47 17.77 18.62
CA ILE A 358 0.30 18.26 19.79
C ILE A 358 0.53 19.77 19.71
N LYS A 359 0.76 20.28 18.49
CA LYS A 359 1.04 21.69 18.23
C LYS A 359 -0.21 22.57 18.27
N LEU A 360 -1.35 22.07 17.78
CA LEU A 360 -2.60 22.83 17.65
C LEU A 360 -3.48 22.79 18.90
N GLU A 361 -3.59 21.65 19.59
CA GLU A 361 -4.36 21.55 20.83
C GLU A 361 -3.69 22.41 21.92
N GLU A 362 -4.47 23.06 22.79
CA GLU A 362 -3.94 23.85 23.90
C GLU A 362 -3.41 22.97 25.06
N GLY A 363 -2.57 23.56 25.92
CA GLY A 363 -2.07 22.91 27.14
C GLY A 363 -0.74 22.14 26.99
N SER A 364 -0.28 21.59 28.12
CA SER A 364 1.03 20.93 28.21
C SER A 364 1.12 19.66 27.36
N ILE A 365 2.32 19.40 26.80
CA ILE A 365 2.64 18.21 25.99
C ILE A 365 2.39 16.92 26.78
N LEU A 366 2.58 16.94 28.11
CA LEU A 366 2.36 15.79 29.00
C LEU A 366 0.91 15.70 29.53
N SER A 367 -0.02 16.46 28.97
CA SER A 367 -1.44 16.33 29.32
C SER A 367 -2.00 14.98 28.88
N LYS A 368 -3.00 14.46 29.60
CA LYS A 368 -3.66 13.18 29.27
C LYS A 368 -4.21 13.11 27.83
N ARG A 369 -4.52 14.27 27.23
CA ARG A 369 -4.99 14.38 25.84
C ARG A 369 -3.88 14.25 24.82
N LYS A 370 -2.71 14.84 25.08
CA LYS A 370 -1.55 14.86 24.17
C LYS A 370 -0.60 13.68 24.34
N LEU A 371 -0.62 13.02 25.50
CA LEU A 371 0.27 11.90 25.79
C LEU A 371 0.16 10.74 24.77
N PRO A 372 -1.03 10.30 24.34
CA PRO A 372 -1.11 9.24 23.33
C PRO A 372 -0.60 9.71 21.96
N ALA A 373 -0.89 10.95 21.56
CA ALA A 373 -0.33 11.54 20.34
C ALA A 373 1.21 11.61 20.40
N PHE A 374 1.78 12.00 21.54
CA PHE A 374 3.23 11.98 21.74
C PHE A 374 3.81 10.57 21.59
N GLY A 375 3.14 9.55 22.15
CA GLY A 375 3.51 8.15 21.97
C GLY A 375 3.54 7.72 20.50
N VAL A 376 2.54 8.11 19.71
CA VAL A 376 2.49 7.82 18.27
C VAL A 376 3.60 8.55 17.49
N ALA A 377 3.84 9.83 17.78
CA ALA A 377 4.93 10.58 17.16
C ALA A 377 6.30 9.98 17.49
N LEU A 378 6.51 9.55 18.75
CA LEU A 378 7.75 8.91 19.19
C LEU A 378 7.93 7.54 18.51
N PHE A 379 6.89 6.71 18.48
CA PHE A 379 6.91 5.43 17.78
C PHE A 379 7.27 5.60 16.30
N GLY A 380 6.56 6.49 15.60
CA GLY A 380 6.85 6.78 14.20
C GLY A 380 8.27 7.29 13.98
N SER A 381 8.77 8.16 14.86
CA SER A 381 10.14 8.69 14.77
C SER A 381 11.20 7.61 14.98
N VAL A 382 11.02 6.73 15.96
CA VAL A 382 11.92 5.60 16.22
C VAL A 382 11.94 4.64 15.04
N VAL A 383 10.77 4.28 14.50
CA VAL A 383 10.67 3.40 13.32
C VAL A 383 11.31 4.04 12.09
N ALA A 384 11.09 5.33 11.84
CA ALA A 384 11.68 6.03 10.69
C ALA A 384 13.22 6.05 10.78
N VAL A 385 13.78 6.36 11.96
CA VAL A 385 15.23 6.41 12.17
C VAL A 385 15.86 5.01 12.06
N LEU A 386 15.32 4.04 12.79
CA LEU A 386 15.84 2.67 12.75
C LEU A 386 15.66 2.03 11.37
N GLY A 387 14.55 2.32 10.68
CA GLY A 387 14.28 1.80 9.35
C GLY A 387 15.23 2.38 8.33
N LEU A 388 15.47 3.70 8.36
CA LEU A 388 16.46 4.33 7.50
C LEU A 388 17.86 3.77 7.75
N ALA A 389 18.24 3.57 9.02
CA ALA A 389 19.50 2.93 9.37
C ALA A 389 19.59 1.51 8.80
N THR A 390 18.53 0.70 8.95
CA THR A 390 18.46 -0.68 8.46
C THR A 390 18.57 -0.74 6.94
N ILE A 391 17.86 0.14 6.23
CA ILE A 391 17.93 0.23 4.76
C ILE A 391 19.36 0.56 4.34
N VAL A 392 20.01 1.54 4.96
CA VAL A 392 21.38 1.95 4.61
C VAL A 392 22.40 0.84 4.89
N THR A 393 22.31 0.14 6.02
CA THR A 393 23.26 -0.92 6.39
C THR A 393 23.05 -2.20 5.60
N THR A 394 21.81 -2.50 5.22
CA THR A 394 21.43 -3.76 4.57
C THR A 394 21.39 -3.62 3.05
N PHE A 395 21.50 -2.40 2.50
CA PHE A 395 21.47 -2.13 1.07
C PHE A 395 22.47 -2.98 0.27
N SER A 396 23.64 -3.27 0.85
CA SER A 396 24.70 -4.09 0.24
C SER A 396 24.51 -5.61 0.43
N THR A 397 23.61 -6.03 1.32
CA THR A 397 23.33 -7.43 1.66
C THR A 397 21.89 -7.83 1.34
N VAL A 398 21.21 -7.10 0.45
CA VAL A 398 19.91 -7.49 -0.12
C VAL A 398 20.15 -8.68 -1.05
N ASP A 399 20.57 -9.79 -0.47
CA ASP A 399 20.75 -11.04 -1.16
C ASP A 399 19.38 -11.75 -1.22
N ARG A 400 18.87 -11.82 -2.46
CA ARG A 400 17.91 -12.80 -2.99
C ARG A 400 16.42 -12.54 -2.75
N CYS A 401 15.89 -11.53 -3.43
CA CYS A 401 14.53 -11.66 -3.95
C CYS A 401 14.52 -12.76 -5.01
N SER A 402 13.73 -13.81 -4.81
CA SER A 402 13.57 -14.90 -5.77
C SER A 402 12.56 -14.48 -6.84
N HIS A 403 12.92 -13.52 -7.67
CA HIS A 403 12.09 -13.06 -8.78
C HIS A 403 12.31 -13.97 -10.00
N GLY A 404 11.24 -14.34 -10.70
CA GLY A 404 11.34 -15.08 -11.95
C GLY A 404 11.90 -16.51 -11.83
N HIS A 405 12.08 -17.00 -10.60
CA HIS A 405 12.44 -18.39 -10.32
C HIS A 405 11.21 -19.18 -9.88
N ILE A 406 11.10 -20.41 -10.40
CA ILE A 406 10.09 -21.36 -9.94
C ILE A 406 10.51 -21.85 -8.54
N MET A 407 9.59 -21.77 -7.58
CA MET A 407 9.87 -22.18 -6.20
C MET A 407 10.22 -23.68 -6.13
N PRO A 408 11.16 -24.10 -5.26
CA PRO A 408 11.66 -25.49 -5.24
C PRO A 408 10.56 -26.55 -5.08
N TYR A 409 9.53 -26.27 -4.28
CA TYR A 409 8.40 -27.19 -4.06
C TYR A 409 7.51 -27.35 -5.29
N CYS A 410 7.51 -26.42 -6.24
CA CYS A 410 6.73 -26.56 -7.47
C CYS A 410 7.23 -27.71 -8.35
N TYR A 411 8.55 -27.96 -8.36
CA TYR A 411 9.11 -29.12 -9.06
C TYR A 411 8.71 -30.45 -8.40
N GLN A 412 8.53 -30.46 -7.07
CA GLN A 412 8.10 -31.65 -6.34
C GLN A 412 6.61 -31.93 -6.59
N LEU A 413 5.78 -30.88 -6.59
CA LEU A 413 4.35 -30.98 -6.87
C LEU A 413 4.06 -31.50 -8.29
N ALA A 414 4.82 -31.03 -9.29
CA ALA A 414 4.70 -31.48 -10.67
C ALA A 414 5.01 -32.97 -10.87
N ASN A 415 5.79 -33.60 -9.98
CA ASN A 415 6.08 -35.04 -10.03
C ASN A 415 4.99 -35.90 -9.38
N HIS A 416 4.04 -35.30 -8.66
CA HIS A 416 2.95 -35.99 -7.97
C HIS A 416 1.60 -35.90 -8.72
N THR A 417 1.52 -35.07 -9.76
CA THR A 417 0.39 -34.93 -10.69
C THR A 417 0.70 -35.59 -12.01
#